data_AF-A0A938IWN0-F1
#
_entry.id   AF-A0A938IWN0-F1
#
_cell.length_a   1.000
_cell.length_b   1.000
_cell.length_c   1.000
_cell.angle_alpha   90.00
_cell.angle_beta   90.00
_cell.angle_gamma   90.00
#
_symmetry.space_group_name_H-M   'P 1'
#
loop_
_entity.id
_entity.type
_entity.pdbx_description
1 polymer ?
#
loop_
_entity_poly.entity_id
_entity_poly.type
_entity_poly.pdbx_seq_one_letter_code
_entity_poly.pdbx_strand_id
1 'polypeptide(L)'
;MSYAIIRGKGGRRHEVDFGESPIRVEVYSGEDSIEIFVEADFETLPEHRRRFAILHIPKHLFSEATGAAARRHAKPLRLDDT
;
A
#
# COMPACT_ATOMS: atom_id res chain seq x y z
N MET A 1 -12.87 -2.89 -6.86
CA MET A 1 -12.91 -1.87 -5.78
C MET A 1 -11.61 -1.78 -4.99
N SER A 2 -10.76 -0.83 -5.35
CA SER A 2 -9.61 -0.40 -4.53
C SER A 2 -9.95 0.92 -3.84
N TYR A 3 -9.53 1.10 -2.58
CA TYR A 3 -9.71 2.35 -1.86
C TYR A 3 -8.52 2.62 -0.92
N ALA A 4 -8.31 3.89 -0.59
CA ALA A 4 -7.40 4.28 0.49
C ALA A 4 -8.20 5.02 1.57
N ILE A 5 -8.09 4.58 2.82
CA ILE A 5 -8.69 5.26 3.98
C ILE A 5 -7.58 5.74 4.91
N ILE A 6 -7.56 7.04 5.19
CA ILE A 6 -6.61 7.68 6.09
C ILE A 6 -7.39 8.38 7.20
N ARG A 7 -7.04 8.11 8.45
CA ARG A 7 -7.60 8.81 9.62
C ARG A 7 -6.47 9.46 10.39
N GLY A 8 -6.45 10.79 10.37
CA GLY A 8 -5.47 11.57 11.11
C GLY A 8 -5.80 11.70 12.60
N LYS A 9 -4.91 12.37 13.34
CA LYS A 9 -5.06 12.64 14.79
C LYS A 9 -6.40 13.28 15.18
N GLY A 10 -7.00 14.07 14.29
CA GLY A 10 -8.31 14.69 14.51
C GLY A 10 -9.52 13.78 14.25
N GLY A 11 -9.32 12.50 13.95
CA GLY A 11 -10.39 11.52 13.74
C GLY A 11 -11.12 11.64 12.40
N ARG A 12 -10.90 12.71 11.63
CA ARG A 12 -11.48 12.87 10.28
C ARG A 12 -10.99 11.76 9.36
N ARG A 13 -11.94 11.05 8.74
CA ARG A 13 -11.71 10.05 7.71
C ARG A 13 -11.54 10.76 6.37
N HIS A 14 -10.43 10.48 5.71
CA HIS A 14 -10.15 10.81 4.32
C HIS A 14 -10.21 9.52 3.52
N GLU A 15 -10.96 9.53 2.44
CA GLU A 15 -11.13 8.36 1.58
C GLU A 15 -10.89 8.74 0.13
N VAL A 16 -10.09 7.92 -0.54
CA VAL A 16 -9.93 7.96 -1.99
C VAL A 16 -10.57 6.68 -2.51
N ASP A 17 -11.68 6.83 -3.23
CA ASP A 17 -12.36 5.75 -3.94
C ASP A 17 -11.84 5.68 -5.38
N PHE A 18 -11.12 4.60 -5.70
CA PHE A 18 -10.61 4.36 -7.05
C PHE A 18 -11.66 3.68 -7.96
N GLY A 19 -12.79 3.24 -7.41
CA GLY A 19 -13.85 2.55 -8.15
C GLY A 19 -13.36 1.26 -8.79
N GLU A 20 -13.78 1.05 -10.05
CA GLU A 20 -13.39 -0.09 -10.90
C GLU A 20 -12.28 0.27 -11.91
N SER A 21 -11.70 1.47 -11.81
CA SER A 21 -10.59 1.84 -12.68
C SER A 21 -9.37 0.96 -12.42
N PRO A 22 -8.62 0.55 -13.46
CA PRO A 22 -7.31 -0.02 -13.29
C PRO A 22 -6.42 0.90 -12.46
N ILE A 23 -5.68 0.31 -11.51
CA ILE A 23 -4.74 1.05 -10.66
C ILE A 23 -3.30 0.68 -10.99
N ARG A 24 -2.42 1.67 -10.90
CA ARG A 24 -0.97 1.50 -10.84
C ARG A 24 -0.53 1.63 -9.39
N VAL A 25 0.29 0.69 -8.94
CA VAL A 25 0.90 0.69 -7.60
C VAL A 25 2.40 0.70 -7.76
N GLU A 26 3.06 1.69 -7.17
CA GLU A 26 4.51 1.84 -7.18
C GLU A 26 5.02 1.90 -5.74
N VAL A 27 6.13 1.21 -5.47
CA VAL A 27 6.77 1.21 -4.15
C VAL A 27 8.21 1.67 -4.33
N TYR A 28 8.53 2.80 -3.71
CA TYR A 28 9.87 3.36 -3.69
C TYR A 28 10.50 3.10 -2.32
N SER A 29 11.69 2.49 -2.32
CA SER A 29 12.47 2.31 -1.10
C SER A 29 13.60 3.32 -1.06
N GLY A 30 13.48 4.33 -0.19
CA GLY A 30 14.56 5.22 0.18
C GLY A 30 15.51 4.62 1.22
N GLU A 31 16.40 5.47 1.75
CA GLU A 31 17.31 5.12 2.84
C GLU A 31 16.54 4.78 4.12
N ASP A 32 15.74 5.73 4.61
CA ASP A 32 15.01 5.62 5.88
C ASP A 32 13.49 5.45 5.73
N SER A 33 12.97 5.54 4.51
CA SER A 33 11.53 5.48 4.26
C SER A 33 11.16 4.61 3.06
N ILE A 34 9.91 4.17 3.09
CA ILE A 34 9.19 3.58 1.96
C ILE A 34 8.09 4.55 1.57
N GLU A 35 7.99 4.84 0.28
CA GLU A 35 6.85 5.53 -0.30
C GLU A 35 6.04 4.56 -1.14
N ILE A 36 4.73 4.52 -0.90
CA ILE A 36 3.77 3.74 -1.67
C ILE A 36 2.88 4.73 -2.41
N PHE A 37 2.89 4.64 -3.72
CA PHE A 37 2.06 5.44 -4.61
C PHE A 37 1.00 4.55 -5.26
N VAL A 38 -0.26 4.96 -5.17
CA VAL A 38 -1.39 4.29 -5.82
C VAL A 38 -2.13 5.31 -6.66
N GLU A 39 -2.38 5.01 -7.93
CA GLU A 39 -3.02 5.93 -8.86
C GLU A 39 -3.99 5.18 -9.79
N ALA A 40 -5.17 5.77 -10.04
CA ALA A 40 -6.10 5.33 -11.07
C ALA A 40 -6.13 6.31 -12.25
N ASP A 41 -6.63 5.84 -13.40
CA ASP A 41 -6.82 6.65 -14.61
C ASP A 41 -5.50 7.26 -15.15
N PHE A 42 -4.38 6.60 -14.86
CA PHE A 42 -3.03 7.11 -15.12
C PHE A 42 -2.70 7.27 -16.61
N GLU A 43 -3.42 6.58 -17.51
CA GLU A 43 -3.27 6.70 -18.96
C GLU A 43 -4.31 7.65 -19.60
N THR A 44 -5.44 7.89 -18.93
CA THR A 44 -6.63 8.47 -19.56
C THR A 44 -6.93 9.89 -19.10
N LEU A 45 -6.45 10.31 -17.93
CA LEU A 45 -6.66 11.65 -17.38
C LEU A 45 -5.35 12.42 -17.21
N PRO A 46 -5.36 13.76 -17.30
CA PRO A 46 -4.25 14.58 -16.86
C PRO A 46 -4.06 14.46 -15.33
N GLU A 47 -2.81 14.55 -14.87
CA GLU A 47 -2.37 14.28 -13.49
C GLU A 47 -3.27 14.91 -12.40
N HIS A 48 -3.60 16.20 -12.54
CA HIS A 48 -4.42 16.94 -11.57
C HIS A 48 -5.88 16.42 -11.42
N ARG A 49 -6.35 15.55 -12.32
CA ARG A 49 -7.68 14.93 -12.24
C ARG A 49 -7.64 13.46 -11.82
N ARG A 50 -6.44 12.90 -11.70
CA ARG A 50 -6.26 11.51 -11.33
C ARG A 50 -6.55 11.34 -9.85
N ARG A 51 -7.11 10.19 -9.52
CA ARG A 51 -7.31 9.77 -8.14
C ARG A 51 -6.03 9.09 -7.71
N PHE A 52 -5.40 9.57 -6.65
CA PHE A 52 -4.16 9.02 -6.15
C PHE A 52 -4.13 9.01 -4.62
N ALA A 53 -3.32 8.12 -4.06
CA ALA A 53 -2.96 8.09 -2.66
C ALA A 53 -1.46 7.88 -2.54
N ILE A 54 -0.82 8.62 -1.64
CA ILE A 54 0.60 8.49 -1.32
C ILE A 54 0.72 8.20 0.17
N LEU A 55 1.52 7.19 0.50
CA LEU A 55 1.85 6.86 1.88
C LEU A 55 3.36 6.82 2.05
N HIS A 56 3.86 7.66 2.97
CA HIS A 56 5.27 7.72 3.33
C HIS A 56 5.45 7.10 4.73
N ILE A 57 6.24 6.04 4.83
CA ILE A 57 6.37 5.20 6.04
C ILE A 57 7.85 5.07 6.40
N PRO A 58 8.23 5.17 7.69
CA PRO A 58 9.56 4.77 8.13
C PRO A 58 9.85 3.31 7.73
N LYS A 59 11.00 3.10 7.09
CA LYS A 59 11.36 1.83 6.45
C LYS A 59 11.48 0.67 7.42
N HIS A 60 11.97 0.94 8.63
CA HIS A 60 12.06 -0.08 9.68
C HIS A 60 10.67 -0.59 10.08
N LEU A 61 9.67 0.30 10.23
CA LEU A 61 8.30 -0.09 10.55
C LEU A 61 7.65 -0.88 9.41
N PHE A 62 7.84 -0.44 8.17
CA PHE A 62 7.31 -1.16 7.00
C PHE A 62 7.91 -2.56 6.88
N SER A 63 9.23 -2.68 7.04
CA SER A 63 9.96 -3.95 6.95
C SER A 63 9.54 -4.92 8.05
N GLU A 64 9.42 -4.43 9.29
CA GLU A 64 8.95 -5.23 10.43
C GLU A 64 7.54 -5.76 10.20
N ALA A 65 6.61 -4.88 9.80
CA ALA A 65 5.21 -5.23 9.56
C ALA A 65 5.06 -6.24 8.41
N THR A 66 5.78 -6.04 7.31
CA THR A 66 5.76 -6.93 6.15
C THR A 66 6.38 -8.28 6.48
N GLY A 67 7.52 -8.29 7.18
CA GLY A 67 8.14 -9.53 7.66
C GLY A 67 7.25 -10.32 8.61
N ALA A 68 6.55 -9.63 9.52
CA ALA A 68 5.58 -10.26 10.42
C ALA A 68 4.39 -10.84 9.64
N ALA A 69 3.89 -10.15 8.62
CA ALA A 69 2.83 -10.66 7.76
C ALA A 69 3.26 -11.91 6.99
N ALA A 70 4.45 -11.90 6.38
CA ALA A 70 5.00 -13.05 5.67
C ALA A 70 5.12 -14.29 6.57
N ARG A 71 5.60 -14.12 7.82
CA ARG A 71 5.68 -15.21 8.81
C ARG A 71 4.32 -15.80 9.17
N ARG A 72 3.27 -14.98 9.29
CA ARG A 72 1.90 -15.48 9.56
C ARG A 72 1.34 -16.34 8.43
N HIS A 73 1.75 -16.08 7.19
CA HIS A 73 1.28 -16.81 6.02
C HIS A 73 2.13 -18.03 5.65
N ALA A 74 3.32 -18.18 6.25
CA ALA A 74 4.12 -19.37 6.07
C ALA A 74 3.43 -20.56 6.75
N LYS A 75 3.00 -21.55 5.95
CA LYS A 75 2.54 -22.85 6.46
C LYS A 75 3.75 -23.54 7.12
N PRO A 76 3.63 -24.12 8.33
CA PRO A 76 4.72 -24.92 8.87
C PRO A 76 4.97 -26.08 7.91
N LEU A 77 6.18 -26.15 7.38
CA LEU A 77 6.67 -27.33 6.68
C LEU A 77 6.60 -28.49 7.69
N ARG A 78 5.65 -29.40 7.52
CA ARG A 78 5.71 -30.69 8.23
C ARG A 78 6.89 -31.44 7.61
N LEU A 79 7.99 -31.50 8.36
CA LEU A 79 9.11 -32.39 8.10
C LEU A 79 8.73 -33.80 8.55
N ASP A 80 7.66 -34.37 7.99
CA ASP A 80 7.19 -35.72 8.33
C ASP A 80 6.99 -36.62 7.07
N ASP A 81 7.58 -36.28 5.91
CA ASP A 81 7.51 -37.12 4.69
C ASP A 81 8.90 -37.37 4.07
N THR A 82 9.80 -37.98 4.85
CA THR A 82 10.98 -38.72 4.34
C THR A 82 11.13 -40.03 5.07
#